data_AF-A0A1V5NUC8-F1
#
_entry.id   AF-A0A1V5NUC8-F1
#
_cell.length_a   1.000
_cell.length_b   1.000
_cell.length_c   1.000
_cell.angle_alpha   90.00
_cell.angle_beta   90.00
_cell.angle_gamma   90.00
#
_symmetry.space_group_name_H-M   'P 1'
#
loop_
_entity.id
_entity.type
_entity.pdbx_description
1 polymer ?
#
loop_
_entity_poly.entity_id
_entity_poly.type
_entity_poly.pdbx_seq_one_letter_code
_entity_poly.pdbx_strand_id
1 'polypeptide(L)' 'MARAAIAAGADGLIVEMHPNPSEALCDGPQSLTPENFKMMMDDLKKIAGLMGRKMP' A
#
# COMPACT_ATOMS: atom_id res chain seq x y z
N MET A 1 8.20 -1.38 2.63
CA MET A 1 7.75 -2.73 3.02
C MET A 1 6.75 -3.35 2.05
N ALA A 2 5.65 -2.67 1.68
CA ALA A 2 4.60 -3.22 0.81
C ALA A 2 5.11 -3.93 -0.48
N ARG A 3 5.99 -3.28 -1.26
CA ARG A 3 6.59 -3.87 -2.48
C ARG A 3 7.32 -5.19 -2.20
N ALA A 4 8.12 -5.21 -1.14
CA ALA A 4 8.89 -6.38 -0.74
C ALA A 4 7.99 -7.52 -0.27
N ALA A 5 6.91 -7.22 0.46
CA ALA A 5 5.94 -8.21 0.90
C ALA A 5 5.24 -8.89 -0.27
N ILE A 6 4.78 -8.13 -1.27
CA ILE A 6 4.20 -8.71 -2.49
C ILE A 6 5.23 -9.53 -3.26
N ALA A 7 6.45 -9.00 -3.44
CA ALA A 7 7.54 -9.72 -4.10
C ALA A 7 7.92 -11.03 -3.38
N ALA A 8 7.81 -11.06 -2.05
CA ALA A 8 8.03 -12.25 -1.23
C ALA A 8 6.87 -13.26 -1.27
N GLY A 9 5.76 -12.92 -1.93
CA GLY A 9 4.61 -13.81 -2.10
C GLY A 9 3.49 -13.64 -1.09
N ALA A 10 3.46 -12.53 -0.32
CA ALA A 10 2.34 -12.26 0.58
C ALA A 10 0.99 -12.21 -0.18
N ASP A 11 -0.06 -12.73 0.43
CA ASP A 11 -1.41 -12.77 -0.17
C ASP A 11 -2.20 -11.47 0.05
N GLY A 12 -1.78 -10.65 1.01
CA GLY A 12 -2.45 -9.39 1.34
C GLY A 12 -1.57 -8.43 2.14
N LEU A 13 -2.05 -7.19 2.23
CA LEU A 13 -1.45 -6.11 3.01
C LEU A 13 -2.55 -5.38 3.76
N ILE A 14 -2.27 -5.01 5.01
CA ILE A 14 -3.07 -4.05 5.77
C ILE A 14 -2.29 -2.74 5.77
N VAL A 15 -2.94 -1.65 5.34
CA VAL A 15 -2.31 -0.34 5.18
C VAL A 15 -3.23 0.72 5.76
N GLU A 16 -2.67 1.56 6.62
CA GLU A 16 -3.38 2.68 7.22
C GLU A 16 -3.34 3.90 6.30
N MET A 17 -4.47 4.60 6.19
CA MET A 17 -4.63 5.75 5.33
C MET A 17 -5.47 6.81 6.04
N HIS A 18 -5.06 8.07 5.96
CA HIS A 18 -5.81 9.21 6.48
C HIS A 18 -5.75 10.38 5.48
N PRO A 19 -6.88 11.07 5.18
CA PRO A 19 -6.88 12.22 4.27
C PRO A 19 -5.97 13.36 4.72
N ASN A 20 -5.80 13.52 6.05
CA ASN A 20 -4.93 14.53 6.64
C ASN A 20 -4.10 13.93 7.79
N PRO A 21 -2.97 13.25 7.51
CA PRO A 21 -2.25 12.47 8.53
C PRO A 21 -1.80 13.27 9.75
N SER A 22 -1.56 14.58 9.63
CA SER A 22 -1.19 15.44 10.76
C SER A 22 -2.31 15.67 11.77
N GLU A 23 -3.57 15.41 11.40
CA GLU A 23 -4.74 15.50 12.28
C GLU A 23 -5.23 14.12 12.77
N ALA A 24 -4.53 13.05 12.41
CA ALA A 24 -4.92 11.71 12.84
C ALA A 24 -4.78 11.57 14.37
N LEU A 25 -5.87 11.12 15.03
CA LEU A 25 -5.90 10.93 16.49
C LEU A 25 -4.93 9.85 16.97
N CYS A 26 -4.59 8.92 16.09
CA CYS A 26 -3.61 7.87 16.28
C CYS A 26 -2.88 7.69 14.95
N ASP A 27 -1.60 7.31 15.00
CA ASP A 27 -0.94 6.69 13.84
C ASP A 27 -0.81 7.56 12.57
N GLY A 28 -0.80 8.88 12.76
CA GLY A 28 -0.58 9.86 11.68
C GLY A 28 0.73 9.68 10.93
N PRO A 29 1.90 9.57 11.59
CA PRO A 29 3.19 9.48 10.89
C PRO A 29 3.35 8.30 9.93
N GLN A 30 2.65 7.18 10.17
CA GLN A 30 2.67 6.02 9.28
C GLN A 30 1.49 5.97 8.29
N SER A 31 0.44 6.76 8.53
CA SER A 31 -0.74 6.79 7.67
C SER A 31 -0.41 7.41 6.32
N LEU A 32 -0.77 6.72 5.24
CA LEU A 32 -0.63 7.28 3.90
C LEU A 32 -1.74 8.30 3.62
N THR A 33 -1.43 9.29 2.77
CA THR A 33 -2.48 10.08 2.12
C THR A 33 -3.17 9.23 1.04
N PRO A 34 -4.39 9.59 0.61
CA PRO A 34 -5.08 8.89 -0.49
C PRO A 34 -4.25 8.83 -1.79
N GLU A 35 -3.51 9.88 -2.10
CA GLU A 35 -2.65 9.97 -3.28
C GLU A 35 -1.47 8.99 -3.17
N ASN A 36 -0.80 8.96 -2.02
CA ASN A 36 0.31 8.06 -1.77
C ASN A 36 -0.15 6.59 -1.73
N PHE A 37 -1.35 6.32 -1.20
CA PHE A 37 -1.95 4.99 -1.24
C PHE A 37 -2.20 4.55 -2.69
N LYS A 38 -2.76 5.43 -3.53
CA LYS A 38 -2.98 5.14 -4.96
C LYS A 38 -1.66 4.83 -5.68
N MET A 39 -0.64 5.65 -5.48
CA MET A 39 0.69 5.43 -6.07
C MET A 39 1.29 4.09 -5.63
N MET A 40 1.17 3.76 -4.35
CA MET A 40 1.61 2.45 -3.83
C MET A 40 0.85 1.33 -4.54
N MET A 41 -0.48 1.40 -4.63
CA MET A 41 -1.28 0.36 -5.30
C MET A 41 -0.93 0.19 -6.78
N ASP A 42 -0.69 1.28 -7.51
CA ASP A 42 -0.26 1.24 -8.90
C ASP A 42 1.07 0.50 -9.07
N ASP A 43 2.01 0.68 -8.13
CA ASP A 43 3.28 -0.04 -8.14
C ASP A 43 3.13 -1.51 -7.73
N LEU A 44 2.28 -1.82 -6.75
CA LEU A 44 2.00 -3.21 -6.37
C LEU A 44 1.33 -3.99 -7.49
N LYS A 45 0.41 -3.37 -8.26
CA LYS A 45 -0.23 -3.99 -9.43
C LYS A 45 0.79 -4.41 -10.48
N LYS A 46 1.81 -3.58 -10.74
CA LYS A 46 2.90 -3.91 -11.67
C LYS A 46 3.70 -5.13 -11.18
N ILE A 47 4.09 -5.13 -9.90
CA ILE A 47 4.86 -6.24 -9.30
C ILE A 47 4.04 -7.53 -9.32
N ALA A 48 2.78 -7.48 -8.87
CA ALA A 48 1.89 -8.64 -8.88
C ALA A 48 1.70 -9.20 -10.30
N GLY A 49 1.55 -8.33 -11.29
CA GLY A 49 1.45 -8.73 -12.70
C GLY A 49 2.68 -9.50 -13.19
N LEU A 50 3.89 -9.05 -12.83
CA LEU A 50 5.14 -9.76 -13.16
C LEU A 50 5.23 -11.15 -12.48
N MET A 51 4.55 -11.32 -11.35
CA MET A 51 4.48 -12.59 -10.62
C MET A 51 3.32 -13.48 -11.06
N GLY A 52 2.57 -13.11 -12.11
CA GLY A 52 1.39 -13.84 -12.57
C GLY A 52 0.19 -13.77 -11.61
N ARG A 53 0.19 -12.81 -10.68
CA ARG A 53 -0.86 -12.59 -9.69
C ARG A 53 -1.76 -11.44 -10.11
N LYS A 54 -3.05 -11.54 -9.78
CA LYS A 54 -4.03 -10.45 -10.02
C LYS A 54 -4.29 -9.72 -8.72
N MET A 55 -4.19 -8.40 -8.76
CA MET A 55 -4.66 -7.51 -7.70
C MET A 55 -5.88 -6.72 -8.21
N PRO A 56 -6.92 -6.54 -7.37
CA PRO A 56 -8.09 -5.72 -7.72
C PRO A 56 -7.72 -4.24 -7.91
#